data_AF-A0A6D2L9D3-F1
#
_entry.id   AF-A0A6D2L9D3-F1
#
_cell.length_a   1.000
_cell.length_b   1.000
_cell.length_c   1.000
_cell.angle_alpha   90.00
_cell.angle_beta   90.00
_cell.angle_gamma   90.00
#
_symmetry.space_group_name_H-M   'P 1'
#
loop_
_entity.id
_entity.type
_entity.pdbx_description
1 polymer ?
#
loop_
_entity_poly.entity_id
_entity_poly.type
_entity_poly.pdbx_seq_one_letter_code
_entity_poly.pdbx_strand_id
1 'polypeptide(L)'
;MWEEMIRGSSIPYAERVYCPNENCSYVMSKTELSRSKSPRGDPSGLKRCVKCRGSFCVSCNVPWHYMRSCKDYINSCPNNDARLKSLANLCGWRQCPNCHHMVERSSGCNRITCRCGNAFCYKCGSGWNNHLLDCYARYDDVAIMGFLLLLLILVVLAPFLLAK
;
A
#
# COMPACT_ATOMS: atom_id res chain seq x y z
N MET A 1 0.22 -24.93 14.46
CA MET A 1 -0.73 -23.81 14.30
C MET A 1 -0.67 -22.83 15.48
N TRP A 2 -0.89 -23.27 16.72
CA TRP A 2 -0.80 -22.41 17.91
C TRP A 2 0.59 -21.76 18.12
N GLU A 3 1.67 -22.51 17.92
CA GLU A 3 3.05 -21.98 18.04
C GLU A 3 3.35 -20.84 17.06
N GLU A 4 2.79 -20.90 15.84
CA GLU A 4 2.96 -19.85 14.83
C GLU A 4 2.15 -18.60 15.19
N MET A 5 0.98 -18.76 15.84
CA MET A 5 0.21 -17.65 16.39
C MET A 5 0.94 -16.97 17.56
N ILE A 6 1.53 -17.75 18.47
CA ILE A 6 2.33 -17.24 19.59
C ILE A 6 3.53 -16.45 19.08
N ARG A 7 4.26 -17.01 18.11
CA ARG A 7 5.40 -16.33 17.48
C ARG A 7 4.99 -15.06 16.73
N GLY A 8 3.91 -15.11 15.98
CA GLY A 8 3.36 -13.93 15.33
C GLY A 8 3.06 -12.83 16.35
N SER A 9 2.53 -13.21 17.52
CA SER A 9 2.17 -12.27 18.59
C SER A 9 3.37 -11.68 19.31
N SER A 10 4.49 -12.40 19.40
CA SER A 10 5.71 -11.91 20.05
C SER A 10 6.53 -10.93 19.20
N ILE A 11 6.32 -10.89 17.88
CA ILE A 11 7.02 -9.96 16.97
C ILE A 11 6.15 -8.70 16.77
N PRO A 12 6.68 -7.49 17.02
CA PRO A 12 5.99 -6.24 16.71
C PRO A 12 5.56 -6.19 15.25
N TYR A 13 4.33 -5.73 14.97
CA TYR A 13 3.76 -5.79 13.62
C TYR A 13 4.63 -5.09 12.56
N ALA A 14 5.29 -4.00 12.93
CA ALA A 14 6.21 -3.26 12.05
C ALA A 14 7.53 -3.99 11.75
N GLU A 15 7.85 -5.03 12.51
CA GLU A 15 9.06 -5.85 12.34
C GLU A 15 8.79 -7.20 11.68
N ARG A 16 7.52 -7.57 11.49
CA ARG A 16 7.13 -8.83 10.87
C ARG A 16 7.50 -8.87 9.40
N VAL A 17 8.03 -10.00 8.97
CA VAL A 17 8.29 -10.37 7.58
C VAL A 17 7.77 -11.78 7.37
N TYR A 18 6.85 -11.93 6.42
CA TYR A 18 6.24 -13.22 6.10
C TYR A 18 7.04 -13.92 5.00
N CYS A 19 7.19 -15.23 5.08
CA CYS A 19 7.73 -16.01 3.96
C CYS A 19 6.70 -16.02 2.82
N PRO A 20 7.07 -15.63 1.58
CA PRO A 20 6.12 -15.59 0.46
C PRO A 20 5.78 -16.96 -0.14
N ASN A 21 6.38 -18.04 0.37
CA ASN A 21 5.97 -19.39 0.02
C ASN A 21 4.69 -19.73 0.79
N GLU A 22 3.58 -19.91 0.06
CA GLU A 22 2.24 -20.19 0.61
C GLU A 22 2.22 -21.42 1.52
N ASN A 23 3.01 -22.45 1.20
CA ASN A 23 3.12 -23.67 2.01
C ASN A 23 3.94 -23.47 3.29
N CYS A 24 4.67 -22.35 3.40
CA CYS A 24 5.49 -22.05 4.57
C CYS A 24 4.85 -20.98 5.44
N SER A 25 4.50 -19.84 4.87
CA SER A 25 3.85 -18.68 5.52
C SER A 25 4.46 -18.23 6.85
N TYR A 26 5.71 -18.63 7.11
CA TYR A 26 6.37 -18.43 8.40
C TYR A 26 6.66 -16.96 8.67
N VAL A 27 6.40 -16.52 9.90
CA VAL A 27 6.67 -15.15 10.35
C VAL A 27 8.06 -15.04 10.98
N MET A 28 8.81 -14.06 10.48
CA MET A 28 10.16 -13.71 10.92
C MET A 28 10.19 -12.24 11.33
N SER A 29 11.19 -11.88 12.12
CA SER A 29 11.52 -10.50 12.43
C SER A 29 12.58 -9.95 11.46
N LYS A 30 12.60 -8.63 11.26
CA LYS A 30 13.68 -7.95 10.51
C LYS A 30 15.07 -8.27 11.08
N THR A 31 15.18 -8.48 12.39
CA THR A 31 16.44 -8.82 13.09
C THR A 31 16.90 -10.26 12.85
N GLU A 32 15.98 -11.23 12.72
CA GLU A 32 16.32 -12.59 12.28
C GLU A 32 16.87 -12.58 10.84
N LEU A 33 16.30 -11.72 9.97
CA LEU A 33 16.71 -11.62 8.57
C LEU A 33 18.02 -10.84 8.37
N SER A 34 18.32 -9.84 9.19
CA SER A 34 19.58 -9.10 9.11
C SER A 34 20.80 -9.99 9.39
N ARG A 35 20.65 -11.00 10.25
CA ARG A 35 21.67 -12.02 10.53
C ARG A 35 21.94 -12.98 9.37
N SER A 36 21.00 -13.12 8.42
CA SER A 36 21.24 -13.85 7.19
C SER A 36 22.13 -13.02 6.26
N LYS A 37 23.42 -13.37 6.19
CA LYS A 37 24.35 -12.75 5.23
C LYS A 37 23.81 -12.97 3.81
N SER A 38 23.71 -11.89 3.04
CA SER A 38 23.53 -12.00 1.59
C SER A 38 24.74 -12.77 1.05
N PRO A 39 24.56 -13.79 0.21
CA PRO A 39 25.67 -14.56 -0.36
C PRO A 39 26.69 -13.71 -1.13
N ARG A 40 26.36 -12.45 -1.48
CA ARG A 40 27.18 -11.61 -2.37
C ARG A 40 27.31 -10.15 -1.94
N GLY A 41 27.02 -9.77 -0.69
CA GLY A 41 27.18 -8.38 -0.22
C GLY A 41 26.37 -7.32 -0.99
N ASP A 42 25.48 -7.77 -1.86
CA ASP A 42 24.72 -6.95 -2.79
C ASP A 42 23.54 -6.29 -2.04
N PRO A 43 23.24 -4.98 -2.24
CA PRO A 43 22.15 -4.26 -1.55
C PRO A 43 20.74 -4.78 -1.88
N SER A 44 20.66 -5.87 -2.64
CA SER A 44 19.53 -6.27 -3.46
C SER A 44 18.33 -6.86 -2.69
N GLY A 45 18.28 -6.69 -1.36
CA GLY A 45 17.13 -7.11 -0.54
C GLY A 45 16.94 -8.63 -0.44
N LEU A 46 17.89 -9.45 -0.93
CA LEU A 46 17.85 -10.90 -0.85
C LEU A 46 17.91 -11.38 0.60
N LYS A 47 16.91 -12.16 1.00
CA LYS A 47 16.84 -12.83 2.30
C LYS A 47 16.41 -14.28 2.14
N ARG A 48 16.70 -15.10 3.15
CA ARG A 48 16.28 -16.51 3.22
C ARG A 48 15.37 -16.74 4.41
N CYS A 49 14.31 -17.50 4.18
CA CYS A 49 13.41 -17.91 5.26
C CYS A 49 14.16 -18.78 6.27
N VAL A 50 14.01 -18.51 7.57
CA VAL A 50 14.69 -19.28 8.61
C VAL A 50 14.11 -20.70 8.78
N LYS A 51 12.85 -20.91 8.38
CA LYS A 51 12.16 -22.21 8.40
C LYS A 51 12.43 -23.04 7.15
N CYS A 52 11.95 -22.60 5.98
CA CYS A 52 12.04 -23.39 4.74
C CYS A 52 13.28 -23.11 3.89
N ARG A 53 14.15 -22.17 4.30
CA ARG A 53 15.35 -21.75 3.55
C ARG A 53 15.11 -21.14 2.17
N GLY A 54 13.86 -20.97 1.74
CA GLY A 54 13.50 -20.32 0.48
C GLY A 54 14.02 -18.87 0.40
N SER A 55 14.59 -18.52 -0.74
CA SER A 55 15.10 -17.18 -1.05
C SER A 55 13.98 -16.26 -1.52
N PHE A 56 13.95 -15.04 -1.01
CA PHE A 56 12.94 -14.05 -1.35
C PHE A 56 13.50 -12.63 -1.28
N CYS A 57 12.82 -11.71 -1.96
CA CYS A 57 13.13 -10.29 -1.86
C CYS A 57 12.35 -9.70 -0.70
N VAL A 58 13.04 -9.12 0.31
CA VAL A 58 12.37 -8.52 1.47
C VAL A 58 11.61 -7.25 1.11
N SER A 59 12.07 -6.50 0.11
CA SER A 59 11.45 -5.24 -0.32
C SER A 59 10.16 -5.47 -1.09
N CYS A 60 10.12 -6.51 -1.93
CA CYS A 60 8.96 -6.85 -2.74
C CYS A 60 8.07 -7.91 -2.07
N ASN A 61 8.56 -8.63 -1.05
CA ASN A 61 7.92 -9.75 -0.39
C ASN A 61 7.40 -10.85 -1.35
N VAL A 62 8.24 -11.22 -2.32
CA VAL A 62 7.97 -12.22 -3.37
C VAL A 62 9.15 -13.20 -3.47
N PRO A 63 8.97 -14.39 -4.07
CA PRO A 63 10.09 -15.28 -4.39
C PRO A 63 11.21 -14.53 -5.11
N TRP A 64 12.45 -14.91 -4.82
CA TRP A 64 13.61 -14.15 -5.29
C TRP A 64 13.66 -14.09 -6.83
N HIS A 65 13.87 -12.88 -7.35
CA HIS A 65 13.91 -12.61 -8.79
C HIS A 65 15.34 -12.27 -9.23
N TYR A 66 16.06 -13.28 -9.71
CA TYR A 66 17.43 -13.12 -10.21
C TYR A 66 17.47 -12.17 -11.41
N MET A 67 18.48 -11.28 -11.43
CA MET A 67 18.80 -10.39 -12.56
C MET A 67 17.67 -9.43 -12.97
N ARG A 68 16.62 -9.26 -12.15
CA ARG A 68 15.57 -8.28 -12.36
C ARG A 68 15.54 -7.32 -11.18
N SER A 69 15.39 -6.03 -11.46
CA SER A 69 15.05 -5.09 -10.40
C SER A 69 13.66 -5.40 -9.85
N CYS A 70 13.37 -4.96 -8.62
CA CYS A 70 12.01 -5.06 -8.05
C CYS A 70 10.95 -4.47 -9.00
N LYS A 71 11.29 -3.35 -9.67
CA LYS A 71 10.41 -2.68 -10.63
C LYS A 71 10.12 -3.56 -11.85
N ASP A 72 11.15 -4.15 -12.44
CA ASP A 72 11.00 -4.98 -13.64
C ASP A 72 10.24 -6.27 -13.32
N TYR A 73 10.52 -6.87 -12.16
CA TYR A 73 9.79 -8.05 -11.70
C TYR A 73 8.29 -7.77 -11.56
N ILE A 74 7.92 -6.71 -10.83
CA ILE A 74 6.53 -6.31 -10.63
C ILE A 74 5.82 -6.06 -11.96
N ASN A 75 6.47 -5.36 -12.90
CA ASN A 75 5.89 -5.09 -14.22
C ASN A 75 5.72 -6.35 -15.08
N SER A 76 6.54 -7.38 -14.85
CA SER A 76 6.51 -8.64 -15.62
C SER A 76 5.52 -9.67 -15.08
N CYS A 77 5.03 -9.52 -13.85
CA CYS A 77 4.07 -10.46 -13.27
C CYS A 77 2.64 -10.14 -13.73
N PRO A 78 1.90 -11.11 -14.30
CA PRO A 78 0.51 -10.91 -14.67
C PRO A 78 -0.37 -10.72 -13.42
N ASN A 79 -0.55 -9.45 -13.05
CA ASN A 79 -1.73 -8.81 -12.49
C ASN A 79 -2.52 -9.48 -11.33
N ASN A 80 -1.91 -10.28 -10.46
CA ASN A 80 -2.54 -10.65 -9.18
C ASN A 80 -2.84 -9.41 -8.32
N ASP A 81 -1.97 -8.40 -8.41
CA ASP A 81 -2.17 -7.09 -7.77
C ASP A 81 -3.39 -6.34 -8.28
N ALA A 82 -3.73 -6.41 -9.58
CA ALA A 82 -4.90 -5.68 -10.08
C ALA A 82 -6.21 -6.26 -9.57
N ARG A 83 -6.33 -7.59 -9.50
CA ARG A 83 -7.56 -8.20 -8.95
C ARG A 83 -7.74 -7.81 -7.47
N LEU A 84 -6.68 -7.87 -6.68
CA LEU A 84 -6.71 -7.44 -5.28
C LEU A 84 -7.00 -5.94 -5.15
N LYS A 85 -6.40 -5.08 -5.99
CA LYS A 85 -6.66 -3.63 -6.00
C LYS A 85 -8.09 -3.31 -6.41
N SER A 86 -8.63 -4.00 -7.42
CA SER A 86 -10.02 -3.86 -7.85
C SER A 86 -11.00 -4.27 -6.75
N LEU A 87 -10.75 -5.40 -6.09
CA LEU A 87 -11.56 -5.83 -4.94
C LEU A 87 -11.45 -4.85 -3.77
N ALA A 88 -10.23 -4.40 -3.45
CA ALA A 88 -10.01 -3.40 -2.41
C ALA A 88 -10.77 -2.10 -2.70
N ASN A 89 -10.80 -1.64 -3.95
CA ASN A 89 -11.58 -0.47 -4.34
C ASN A 89 -13.09 -0.71 -4.17
N LEU A 90 -13.59 -1.89 -4.57
CA LEU A 90 -15.01 -2.26 -4.44
C LEU A 90 -15.44 -2.33 -2.97
N CYS A 91 -14.63 -2.93 -2.11
CA CYS A 91 -14.89 -3.08 -0.67
C CYS A 91 -14.48 -1.84 0.15
N GLY A 92 -13.93 -0.81 -0.49
CA GLY A 92 -13.43 0.39 0.18
C GLY A 92 -12.19 0.17 1.06
N TRP A 93 -11.51 -0.97 0.94
CA TRP A 93 -10.28 -1.25 1.67
C TRP A 93 -9.16 -0.29 1.28
N ARG A 94 -8.32 0.06 2.24
CA ARG A 94 -7.22 1.01 2.03
C ARG A 94 -5.88 0.41 2.42
N GLN A 95 -4.90 0.54 1.53
CA GLN A 95 -3.54 0.12 1.79
C GLN A 95 -2.82 1.09 2.73
N CYS A 96 -2.15 0.60 3.77
CA CYS A 96 -1.32 1.42 4.64
C CYS A 96 -0.10 1.95 3.86
N PRO A 97 0.19 3.27 3.87
CA PRO A 97 1.31 3.84 3.11
C PRO A 97 2.68 3.45 3.67
N ASN A 98 2.77 2.99 4.93
CA ASN A 98 4.03 2.61 5.56
C ASN A 98 4.36 1.12 5.41
N CYS A 99 3.39 0.23 5.62
CA CYS A 99 3.63 -1.21 5.63
C CYS A 99 2.89 -1.99 4.54
N HIS A 100 2.17 -1.30 3.65
CA HIS A 100 1.48 -1.88 2.49
C HIS A 100 0.42 -2.96 2.76
N HIS A 101 0.04 -3.17 4.01
CA HIS A 101 -1.09 -4.06 4.34
C HIS A 101 -2.42 -3.40 3.98
N MET A 102 -3.34 -4.20 3.43
CA MET A 102 -4.73 -3.78 3.21
C MET A 102 -5.46 -3.68 4.55
N VAL A 103 -6.20 -2.59 4.73
CA VAL A 103 -6.95 -2.28 5.94
C VAL A 103 -8.42 -2.10 5.59
N GLU A 104 -9.26 -2.90 6.20
CA GLU A 104 -10.70 -2.71 6.24
C GLU A 104 -11.07 -1.82 7.44
N ARG A 105 -12.10 -0.99 7.27
CA ARG A 105 -12.66 -0.14 8.33
C ARG A 105 -14.16 -0.38 8.42
N SER A 106 -14.62 -0.88 9.56
CA SER A 106 -16.03 -1.19 9.77
C SER A 106 -16.91 0.05 9.97
N SER A 107 -16.42 1.09 10.65
CA SER A 107 -17.14 2.35 10.89
C SER A 107 -16.20 3.46 11.39
N GLY A 108 -16.73 4.66 11.66
CA GLY A 108 -16.00 5.74 12.35
C GLY A 108 -15.27 6.76 11.47
N CYS A 109 -14.24 7.39 12.02
CA CYS A 109 -13.50 8.50 11.43
C CYS A 109 -12.58 8.08 10.26
N ASN A 110 -12.24 9.03 9.39
CA ASN A 110 -11.27 8.84 8.31
C ASN A 110 -9.82 8.74 8.82
N ARG A 111 -9.50 9.26 10.01
CA ARG A 111 -8.19 9.03 10.63
C ARG A 111 -8.15 7.63 11.22
N ILE A 112 -7.38 6.73 10.61
CA ILE A 112 -7.19 5.38 11.11
C ILE A 112 -5.72 5.10 11.46
N THR A 113 -5.50 4.16 12.36
CA THR A 113 -4.15 3.70 12.76
C THR A 113 -3.98 2.25 12.32
N CYS A 114 -2.97 1.99 11.50
CA CYS A 114 -2.63 0.62 11.10
C CYS A 114 -2.11 -0.18 12.30
N ARG A 115 -2.17 -1.51 12.23
CA ARG A 115 -1.51 -2.41 13.20
C ARG A 115 0.01 -2.18 13.31
N CYS A 116 0.63 -1.57 12.29
CA CYS A 116 2.04 -1.14 12.34
C CYS A 116 2.27 0.16 13.13
N GLY A 117 1.22 0.82 13.64
CA GLY A 117 1.28 2.08 14.38
C GLY A 117 1.16 3.34 13.51
N ASN A 118 1.26 3.22 12.18
CA ASN A 118 1.16 4.38 11.29
C ASN A 118 -0.29 4.89 11.18
N ALA A 119 -0.49 6.19 11.42
CA ALA A 119 -1.77 6.86 11.21
C ALA A 119 -1.89 7.42 9.79
N PHE A 120 -3.04 7.20 9.14
CA PHE A 120 -3.28 7.63 7.77
C PHE A 120 -4.78 7.84 7.51
N CYS A 121 -5.10 8.52 6.41
CA CYS A 121 -6.48 8.77 6.03
C CYS A 121 -7.06 7.59 5.25
N TYR A 122 -8.20 7.08 5.70
CA TYR A 122 -8.93 6.01 5.04
C TYR A 122 -9.45 6.41 3.66
N LYS A 123 -9.88 7.67 3.52
CA LYS A 123 -10.46 8.20 2.28
C LYS A 123 -9.41 8.24 1.16
N CYS A 124 -8.28 8.89 1.39
CA CYS A 124 -7.28 9.14 0.35
C CYS A 124 -6.02 8.26 0.43
N GLY A 125 -5.78 7.56 1.55
CA GLY A 125 -4.62 6.70 1.75
C GLY A 125 -3.33 7.43 2.16
N SER A 126 -3.32 8.77 2.21
CA SER A 126 -2.11 9.52 2.58
C SER A 126 -1.82 9.47 4.07
N GLY A 127 -0.52 9.55 4.42
CA GLY A 127 -0.07 9.63 5.80
C GLY A 127 -0.68 10.84 6.51
N TRP A 128 -1.03 10.69 7.80
CA TRP A 128 -1.76 11.74 8.52
C TRP A 128 -1.03 13.08 8.56
N ASN A 129 0.31 13.05 8.60
CA ASN A 129 1.15 14.25 8.62
C ASN A 129 1.08 15.06 7.31
N ASN A 130 0.78 14.41 6.18
CA ASN A 130 0.66 15.05 4.87
C ASN A 130 -0.80 15.16 4.40
N HIS A 131 -1.75 14.80 5.28
CA HIS A 131 -3.15 14.63 4.93
C HIS A 131 -3.80 15.90 4.37
N LEU A 132 -3.45 17.07 4.92
CA LEU A 132 -4.06 18.34 4.49
C LEU A 132 -3.72 18.65 3.03
N LEU A 133 -2.47 18.48 2.63
CA LEU A 133 -2.03 18.72 1.25
C LEU A 133 -2.65 17.70 0.28
N ASP A 134 -2.62 16.41 0.64
CA ASP A 134 -3.01 15.33 -0.28
C ASP A 134 -4.54 15.09 -0.37
N CYS A 135 -5.29 15.46 0.68
CA CYS A 135 -6.73 15.23 0.76
C CYS A 135 -7.56 16.46 0.37
N TYR A 136 -7.09 17.69 0.61
CA TYR A 136 -7.80 18.91 0.20
C TYR A 136 -7.50 19.32 -1.24
N ALA A 137 -6.30 19.06 -1.78
CA ALA A 137 -5.99 19.38 -3.18
C ALA A 137 -6.93 18.68 -4.18
N ARG A 138 -7.42 17.46 -3.83
CA ARG A 138 -8.43 16.73 -4.63
C ARG A 138 -9.84 17.35 -4.58
N TYR A 139 -10.10 18.27 -3.66
CA TYR A 139 -11.37 18.98 -3.52
C TYR A 139 -11.38 20.29 -4.32
N ASP A 140 -10.24 20.96 -4.43
CA ASP A 140 -10.11 22.20 -5.22
C ASP A 140 -10.29 21.96 -6.73
N ASP A 141 -9.86 20.81 -7.27
CA ASP A 141 -10.08 20.49 -8.69
C ASP A 141 -11.57 20.49 -9.08
N VAL A 142 -12.45 19.96 -8.22
CA VAL A 142 -13.89 19.86 -8.52
C VAL A 142 -14.58 21.21 -8.39
N ALA A 143 -14.17 22.02 -7.41
CA ALA A 143 -14.68 23.38 -7.23
C ALA A 143 -14.23 24.30 -8.37
N ILE A 144 -12.96 24.25 -8.76
CA ILE A 144 -12.42 25.00 -9.89
C ILE A 144 -13.10 24.58 -11.20
N MET A 145 -13.27 23.28 -11.46
CA MET A 145 -14.03 22.80 -12.62
C MET A 145 -15.49 23.28 -12.59
N GLY A 146 -16.13 23.30 -11.42
CA GLY A 146 -17.47 23.84 -11.24
C GLY A 146 -17.57 25.34 -11.54
N PHE A 147 -16.63 26.14 -11.04
CA PHE A 147 -16.56 27.58 -11.33
C PHE A 147 -16.29 27.86 -12.81
N LEU A 148 -15.39 27.13 -13.46
CA LEU A 148 -15.09 27.27 -14.88
C LEU A 148 -16.31 26.90 -15.75
N LEU A 149 -17.05 25.85 -15.40
CA LEU A 149 -18.30 25.49 -16.09
C LEU A 149 -19.37 26.57 -15.91
N LEU A 150 -19.53 27.11 -14.70
CA LEU A 150 -20.46 28.21 -14.43
C LEU A 150 -20.10 29.48 -15.22
N LEU A 151 -18.81 29.83 -15.27
CA LEU A 151 -18.32 30.97 -16.06
C LEU A 151 -18.54 30.75 -17.56
N LEU A 152 -18.30 29.55 -18.09
CA LEU A 152 -18.60 29.22 -19.48
C LEU A 152 -20.09 29.34 -19.79
N ILE A 153 -20.96 28.86 -18.90
CA ILE A 153 -22.42 28.99 -19.03
C ILE A 153 -22.83 30.46 -19.05
N LEU A 154 -22.26 31.30 -18.18
CA LEU A 154 -22.55 32.73 -18.15
C LEU A 154 -22.06 33.44 -19.42
N VAL A 155 -20.83 33.16 -19.88
CA VAL A 155 -20.27 33.80 -21.08
C VAL A 155 -21.00 33.36 -22.35
N VAL A 156 -21.42 32.09 -22.44
CA VAL A 156 -22.06 31.54 -23.63
C VAL A 156 -23.57 31.77 -23.64
N LEU A 157 -24.28 31.63 -22.51
CA LEU A 157 -25.76 31.70 -22.49
C LEU A 157 -26.29 33.10 -22.13
N ALA A 158 -25.60 33.88 -21.29
CA ALA A 158 -26.07 35.21 -20.92
C ALA A 158 -26.26 36.17 -22.11
N PRO A 159 -25.39 36.22 -23.15
CA PRO A 159 -25.63 37.10 -24.29
C PRO A 159 -26.85 36.70 -25.13
N PHE A 160 -27.27 35.43 -25.14
CA PHE A 160 -28.51 35.01 -25.82
C PHE A 160 -29.77 35.30 -25.00
N LEU A 161 -29.65 35.37 -23.66
CA LEU A 161 -30.76 35.71 -22.77
C LEU A 161 -31.00 37.22 -22.67
N LEU A 162 -29.97 38.04 -22.88
CA LEU A 162 -30.04 39.51 -22.85
C LEU A 162 -30.37 40.14 -24.22
N ALA A 163 -30.43 39.34 -25.29
CA ALA A 163 -30.73 39.80 -26.65
C ALA A 163 -32.23 39.67 -27.03
N LYS A 164 -33.14 39.68 -26.05
CA LYS A 164 -34.60 39.74 -26.25
C LYS A 164 -35.18 41.02 -25.67
#